data_AF-A0A919Y3C4-F1
#
_entry.id   AF-A0A919Y3C4-F1
#
_cell.length_a   1.000
_cell.length_b   1.000
_cell.length_c   1.000
_cell.angle_alpha   90.00
_cell.angle_beta   90.00
_cell.angle_gamma   90.00
#
_symmetry.space_group_name_H-M   'P 1'
#
loop_
_entity.id
_entity.type
_entity.pdbx_description
1 polymer ?
#
loop_
_entity_poly.entity_id
_entity_poly.type
_entity_poly.pdbx_seq_one_letter_code
_entity_poly.pdbx_strand_id
1 'polypeptide(L)'
;MPNFLESLYYGELIPNEANVPRDPQYRQLSRQVSESMDSWKGKLSVDEFRELEELFDLYQKLQSMELAASFSQGFRLGARMVVEVFVE
;
A
#
# COMPACT_ATOMS: atom_id res chain seq x y z
N MET A 1 -9.63 -8.82 -24.61
CA MET A 1 -8.81 -8.56 -23.41
C MET A 1 -7.36 -8.63 -23.85
N PRO A 2 -6.53 -7.63 -23.56
CA PRO A 2 -5.11 -7.68 -23.85
C PRO A 2 -4.45 -8.88 -23.15
N ASN A 3 -3.44 -9.46 -23.78
CA ASN A 3 -2.62 -10.48 -23.13
C ASN A 3 -1.68 -9.84 -22.09
N PHE A 4 -1.02 -10.66 -21.27
CA PHE A 4 -0.17 -10.16 -20.18
C PHE A 4 0.91 -9.16 -20.64
N LEU A 5 1.54 -9.38 -21.79
CA LEU A 5 2.59 -8.49 -22.32
C LEU A 5 2.00 -7.18 -22.84
N GLU A 6 0.83 -7.23 -23.45
CA GLU A 6 0.09 -6.03 -23.87
C GLU A 6 -0.36 -5.21 -22.66
N SER A 7 -0.93 -5.85 -21.63
CA SER A 7 -1.30 -5.16 -20.39
C SER A 7 -0.08 -4.57 -19.67
N LEU A 8 1.08 -5.21 -19.76
CA LEU A 8 2.33 -4.62 -19.27
C LEU A 8 2.75 -3.40 -20.10
N TYR A 9 2.73 -3.51 -21.43
CA TYR A 9 3.14 -2.43 -22.34
C TYR A 9 2.25 -1.19 -22.22
N TYR A 10 0.94 -1.37 -22.08
CA TYR A 10 -0.02 -0.29 -21.92
C TYR A 10 -0.17 0.20 -20.47
N GLY A 11 0.58 -0.37 -19.51
CA GLY A 11 0.56 0.06 -18.11
C GLY A 11 -0.71 -0.30 -17.34
N GLU A 12 -1.45 -1.33 -17.78
CA GLU A 12 -2.68 -1.79 -17.12
C GLU A 12 -2.39 -2.66 -15.88
N LEU A 13 -1.17 -3.16 -15.75
CA LEU A 13 -0.72 -3.91 -14.58
C LEU A 13 -0.27 -2.93 -13.49
N ILE A 14 -1.22 -2.44 -12.68
CA ILE A 14 -0.93 -1.56 -11.53
C ILE A 14 -1.38 -2.25 -10.23
N PRO A 15 -0.56 -3.17 -9.67
CA PRO A 15 -0.92 -3.95 -8.49
C PRO A 15 -1.26 -3.10 -7.26
N ASN A 16 -0.64 -1.92 -7.14
CA ASN A 16 -0.84 -1.03 -6.00
C ASN A 16 -2.17 -0.25 -6.07
N GLU A 17 -2.69 0.01 -7.27
CA GLU A 17 -3.92 0.79 -7.46
C GLU A 17 -5.17 -0.10 -7.51
N ALA A 18 -5.03 -1.33 -8.00
CA ALA A 18 -6.14 -2.26 -8.15
C ALA A 18 -6.60 -2.91 -6.82
N ASN A 19 -5.89 -2.69 -5.72
CA ASN A 19 -6.02 -3.50 -4.51
C ASN A 19 -6.49 -2.70 -3.29
N VAL A 20 -7.68 -2.10 -3.38
CA VAL A 20 -8.39 -1.68 -2.17
C VAL A 20 -8.76 -2.94 -1.39
N PRO A 21 -8.34 -3.08 -0.12
CA PRO A 21 -8.69 -4.26 0.67
C PRO A 21 -10.21 -4.41 0.74
N ARG A 22 -10.70 -5.59 0.33
CA ARG A 22 -12.14 -5.92 0.39
C ARG A 22 -12.62 -6.24 1.79
N ASP A 23 -11.69 -6.39 2.73
CA ASP A 23 -11.99 -6.67 4.13
C ASP A 23 -12.86 -5.53 4.71
N PRO A 24 -14.07 -5.83 5.21
CA PRO A 24 -14.90 -4.83 5.87
C PRO A 24 -14.19 -4.11 7.03
N GLN A 25 -13.26 -4.78 7.73
CA GLN A 25 -12.47 -4.19 8.81
C GLN A 25 -11.57 -3.05 8.30
N TYR A 26 -11.08 -3.12 7.06
CA TYR A 26 -10.28 -2.06 6.48
C TYR A 26 -11.04 -0.74 6.43
N ARG A 27 -12.31 -0.77 6.00
CA ARG A 27 -13.17 0.43 5.96
C ARG A 27 -13.44 0.97 7.36
N GLN A 28 -13.66 0.08 8.33
CA GLN A 28 -13.87 0.48 9.72
C GLN A 28 -12.62 1.15 10.31
N LEU A 29 -11.44 0.55 10.13
CA LEU A 29 -10.18 1.10 10.60
C LEU A 29 -9.84 2.42 9.91
N SER A 30 -10.03 2.51 8.59
CA SER A 30 -9.81 3.76 7.83
C SER A 30 -10.65 4.91 8.40
N ARG A 31 -11.92 4.63 8.72
CA ARG A 31 -12.80 5.61 9.36
C ARG A 31 -12.31 6.01 10.75
N GLN A 32 -11.89 5.04 11.58
CA GLN A 32 -11.33 5.34 12.91
C GLN A 32 -10.08 6.20 12.85
N VAL A 33 -9.22 5.99 11.84
CA VAL A 33 -8.04 6.84 11.60
C VAL A 33 -8.47 8.28 11.28
N SER A 34 -9.42 8.47 10.36
CA SER A 34 -9.95 9.80 10.04
C SER A 34 -10.56 10.49 11.25
N GLU A 35 -11.44 9.81 12.00
CA GLU A 35 -12.09 10.36 13.20
C GLU A 35 -11.07 10.72 14.29
N SER A 36 -10.00 9.93 14.42
CA SER A 36 -8.90 10.24 15.34
C SER A 36 -8.13 11.48 14.91
N MET A 37 -7.83 11.63 13.62
CA MET A 37 -7.16 12.83 13.08
C MET A 37 -7.98 14.09 13.29
N ASP A 38 -9.30 14.03 13.04
CA ASP A 38 -10.20 15.16 13.30
C ASP A 38 -10.22 15.52 14.80
N SER A 39 -10.18 14.52 15.69
CA SER A 39 -10.09 14.75 17.13
C SER A 39 -8.79 15.47 17.53
N TRP A 40 -7.65 15.08 16.96
CA TRP A 40 -6.36 15.73 17.19
C TRP A 40 -6.34 17.16 16.66
N LYS A 41 -6.94 17.40 15.49
CA LYS A 41 -7.06 18.73 14.90
C LYS A 41 -7.80 19.73 15.80
N GLY A 42 -8.78 19.25 16.57
CA GLY A 42 -9.50 20.09 17.54
C GLY A 42 -8.75 20.34 18.86
N LYS A 43 -7.71 19.56 19.16
CA LYS A 43 -6.95 19.62 20.42
C LYS A 43 -5.63 20.37 20.29
N LEU A 44 -5.03 20.35 19.10
CA LEU A 44 -3.72 20.92 18.83
C LEU A 44 -3.86 22.31 18.19
N SER A 45 -2.82 23.13 18.37
CA SER A 45 -2.65 24.33 17.54
C SER A 45 -2.40 23.94 16.08
N VAL A 46 -2.51 24.93 15.18
CA VAL A 46 -2.28 24.71 13.75
C VAL A 46 -0.86 24.22 13.45
N ASP A 47 0.14 24.73 14.18
CA ASP A 47 1.54 24.33 13.95
C ASP A 47 1.83 22.94 14.54
N GLU A 48 1.34 22.63 15.75
CA GLU A 48 1.46 21.28 16.33
C GLU A 48 0.75 20.22 15.48
N PHE A 49 -0.42 20.56 14.92
CA PHE A 49 -1.14 19.65 14.02
C PHE A 49 -0.37 19.44 12.70
N ARG A 50 0.28 20.48 12.17
CA ARG A 50 1.13 20.36 10.98
C ARG A 50 2.32 19.43 11.23
N GLU A 51 3.00 19.56 12.36
CA GLU A 51 4.10 18.65 12.74
C GLU A 51 3.62 17.19 12.86
N LEU A 52 2.40 16.98 13.36
CA LEU A 52 1.79 15.65 13.41
C LEU A 52 1.48 15.12 11.99
N GLU A 53 0.94 15.94 11.09
CA GLU A 53 0.72 15.56 9.69
C GLU A 53 2.03 15.18 8.99
N GLU A 54 3.10 15.97 9.19
CA GLU A 54 4.43 15.68 8.64
C GLU A 54 4.98 14.33 9.14
N LEU A 55 4.76 13.99 10.42
CA LEU A 55 5.12 12.69 10.96
C LEU A 55 4.34 11.54 10.29
N PHE A 56 3.04 11.70 10.08
CA PHE A 56 2.23 10.69 9.37
C PHE A 56 2.69 10.51 7.92
N ASP A 57 3.04 11.59 7.22
CA ASP A 57 3.60 11.53 5.87
C ASP A 57 4.92 10.74 5.83
N LEU A 58 5.79 10.91 6.83
CA LEU A 58 7.02 10.13 6.97
C LEU A 58 6.73 8.64 7.18
N TYR A 59 5.78 8.30 8.06
CA TYR A 59 5.35 6.92 8.27
C TYR A 59 4.76 6.30 7.00
N GLN A 60 3.95 7.04 6.24
CA GLN A 60 3.38 6.55 5.00
C GLN A 60 4.45 6.26 3.94
N LYS A 61 5.47 7.13 3.82
CA LYS A 61 6.61 6.90 2.92
C LYS A 61 7.40 5.66 3.35
N LEU A 62 7.69 5.52 4.63
CA LEU A 62 8.40 4.34 5.16
C LEU A 62 7.63 3.05 4.86
N GLN A 63 6.34 3.02 5.19
CA GLN A 63 5.47 1.86 4.93
C GLN A 63 5.39 1.53 3.43
N SER A 64 5.32 2.54 2.56
CA SER A 64 5.33 2.34 1.10
C SER A 64 6.62 1.64 0.64
N MET A 65 7.78 2.04 1.16
CA MET A 65 9.06 1.40 0.85
C MET A 65 9.11 -0.06 1.32
N GLU A 66 8.63 -0.33 2.55
CA GLU A 66 8.58 -1.68 3.11
C GLU A 66 7.64 -2.61 2.32
N LEU A 67 6.46 -2.10 1.94
CA LEU A 67 5.50 -2.81 1.11
C LEU A 67 6.08 -3.11 -0.29
N ALA A 68 6.74 -2.15 -0.92
CA ALA A 68 7.38 -2.35 -2.22
C ALA A 68 8.50 -3.39 -2.16
N ALA A 69 9.32 -3.38 -1.10
CA ALA A 69 10.36 -4.38 -0.87
C ALA A 69 9.76 -5.78 -0.66
N SER A 70 8.74 -5.89 0.19
CA SER A 70 8.04 -7.14 0.49
C SER A 70 7.36 -7.72 -0.74
N PHE A 71 6.68 -6.89 -1.53
CA PHE A 71 6.07 -7.27 -2.81
C PHE A 71 7.12 -7.83 -3.77
N SER A 72 8.23 -7.10 -3.97
CA SER A 72 9.31 -7.51 -4.86
C SER A 72 9.95 -8.83 -4.43
N GLN A 73 10.17 -9.01 -3.13
CA GLN A 73 10.70 -10.25 -2.57
C GLN A 73 9.73 -11.41 -2.75
N GLY A 74 8.43 -11.21 -2.49
CA GLY A 74 7.38 -12.21 -2.68
C GLY A 74 7.29 -12.68 -4.13
N PHE A 75 7.33 -11.77 -5.10
CA PHE A 75 7.35 -12.11 -6.53
C PHE A 75 8.58 -12.94 -6.90
N ARG A 76 9.78 -12.54 -6.46
CA ARG A 76 11.01 -13.31 -6.71
C ARG A 76 10.94 -14.71 -6.11
N LEU A 77 10.40 -14.84 -4.90
CA LEU A 77 10.22 -16.14 -4.26
C LEU A 77 9.25 -17.02 -5.05
N GLY A 78 8.08 -16.49 -5.41
CA GLY A 78 7.08 -17.22 -6.19
C GLY A 78 7.62 -17.68 -7.55
N ALA A 79 8.34 -16.81 -8.26
CA ALA A 79 8.98 -17.17 -9.54
C ALA A 79 10.00 -18.31 -9.38
N ARG A 80 10.83 -18.29 -8.31
CA ARG A 80 11.78 -19.37 -8.02
C ARG A 80 11.08 -20.69 -7.75
N MET A 81 10.02 -20.68 -6.93
CA MET A 81 9.21 -21.87 -6.65
C MET A 81 8.62 -22.48 -7.93
N VAL A 82 8.08 -21.62 -8.81
CA VAL A 82 7.53 -22.08 -10.10
C VAL A 82 8.62 -22.73 -10.96
N VAL A 83 9.78 -22.08 -11.11
CA VAL A 83 10.89 -22.64 -11.89
C VAL A 83 11.34 -23.98 -11.31
N GLU A 84 11.48 -24.10 -9.99
CA GLU A 84 11.87 -25.33 -9.32
C GLU A 84 10.88 -26.47 -9.60
N VAL A 85 9.57 -26.23 -9.40
CA VAL A 85 8.50 -27.22 -9.61
C VAL A 85 8.40 -27.71 -11.07
N PHE A 86 8.74 -26.88 -12.05
CA PHE A 86 8.62 -27.24 -13.47
C PHE A 86 9.92 -27.80 -14.09
N VAL A 87 11.05 -27.67 -13.40
CA VAL A 87 12.36 -28.16 -13.86
C VAL A 87 12.69 -29.54 -13.26
N GLU A 88 12.11 -29.90 -12.10
CA GLU A 88 12.13 -31.24 -11.51
C GLU A 88 10.94 -32.11 -11.94
#